data_AF-A0A356R818-F1
#
_entry.id   AF-A0A356R818-F1
#
_cell.length_a   1.000
_cell.length_b   1.000
_cell.length_c   1.000
_cell.angle_alpha   90.00
_cell.angle_beta   90.00
_cell.angle_gamma   90.00
#
_symmetry.space_group_name_H-M   'P 1'
#
loop_
_entity.id
_entity.type
_entity.pdbx_description
1 polymer ?
#
loop_
_entity_poly.entity_id
_entity_poly.type
_entity_poly.pdbx_seq_one_letter_code
_entity_poly.pdbx_strand_id
1 'polypeptide(L)'
;MSIKSFKLPALVFSAFVCVFQVASVAMAVPVPPGTPILIVDGKIENGGPNTTVTPIVTGFLGAFDFGHVVGGLFSQITSGGTPLVGGSYVDFAIRDQNLGTVFSLTNSAPASVTSTLTGTEFSASQAEVPAGVPSYWNTLSMVWSVAGVPIHIDVANTGGSNSDGFAAVPLPPAVLLFGTGLIGLIGIARRRFF
;
A
#
# COMPACT_ATOMS: atom_id res chain seq x y z
N MET A 1 -49.87 45.84 29.09
CA MET A 1 -48.69 45.30 29.79
C MET A 1 -48.03 44.31 28.83
N SER A 2 -46.84 44.65 28.33
CA SER A 2 -46.17 43.98 27.22
C SER A 2 -45.10 43.02 27.75
N ILE A 3 -45.13 41.75 27.33
CA ILE A 3 -44.06 40.77 27.60
C ILE A 3 -43.40 40.46 26.26
N LYS A 4 -42.17 40.97 26.09
CA LYS A 4 -41.29 40.63 24.97
C LYS A 4 -40.71 39.23 25.22
N SER A 5 -41.07 38.27 24.38
CA SER A 5 -40.52 36.90 24.42
C SER A 5 -39.11 36.87 23.82
N PHE A 6 -38.16 36.37 24.62
CA PHE A 6 -36.74 36.26 24.31
C PHE A 6 -36.49 35.05 23.39
N LYS A 7 -35.82 35.27 22.25
CA LYS A 7 -35.34 34.23 21.34
C LYS A 7 -34.07 33.59 21.93
N LEU A 8 -34.00 32.27 22.15
CA LEU A 8 -32.71 31.62 22.43
C LEU A 8 -32.52 30.10 22.13
N PRO A 9 -33.45 29.28 21.56
CA PRO A 9 -33.12 27.87 21.34
C PRO A 9 -32.52 27.55 19.95
N ALA A 10 -32.63 28.43 18.96
CA ALA A 10 -32.26 28.09 17.58
C ALA A 10 -30.74 28.20 17.28
N LEU A 11 -29.98 28.98 18.05
CA LEU A 11 -28.56 29.21 17.76
C LEU A 11 -27.66 28.06 18.28
N VAL A 12 -28.08 27.37 19.34
CA VAL A 12 -27.32 26.27 19.94
C VAL A 12 -27.35 25.00 19.09
N PHE A 13 -28.42 24.80 18.31
CA PHE A 13 -28.55 23.62 17.45
C PHE A 13 -27.69 23.70 16.16
N SER A 14 -27.44 24.90 15.63
CA SER A 14 -26.63 25.08 14.42
C SER A 14 -25.12 24.88 14.67
N ALA A 15 -24.63 25.21 15.87
CA ALA A 15 -23.23 25.01 16.24
C ALA A 15 -22.86 23.54 16.47
N PHE A 16 -23.83 22.67 16.77
CA PHE A 16 -23.57 21.24 17.04
C PHE A 16 -23.50 20.39 15.77
N VAL A 17 -24.09 20.85 14.66
CA VAL A 17 -24.10 20.11 13.38
C VAL A 17 -22.78 20.30 12.60
N CYS A 18 -22.02 21.36 12.86
CA CYS A 18 -20.75 21.62 12.15
C CYS A 18 -19.53 20.87 12.71
N VAL A 19 -19.63 20.12 13.81
CA VAL A 19 -18.46 19.48 14.46
C VAL A 19 -18.20 18.05 13.98
N PHE A 20 -19.07 17.46 13.16
CA PHE A 20 -18.94 16.07 12.71
C PHE A 20 -18.73 15.89 11.20
N GLN A 21 -18.26 16.92 10.49
CA GLN A 21 -17.57 16.67 9.22
C GLN A 21 -16.13 16.29 9.51
N VAL A 22 -15.95 15.05 9.96
CA VAL A 22 -14.64 14.39 9.85
C VAL A 22 -14.41 14.24 8.36
N ALA A 23 -13.67 15.17 7.76
CA ALA A 23 -13.16 14.98 6.43
C ALA A 23 -12.42 13.63 6.45
N SER A 24 -12.92 12.65 5.72
CA SER A 24 -12.21 11.40 5.50
C SER A 24 -10.93 11.75 4.76
N VAL A 25 -9.85 11.96 5.53
CA VAL A 25 -8.52 12.12 4.96
C VAL A 25 -8.23 10.80 4.28
N ALA A 26 -7.98 10.84 2.97
CA ALA A 26 -7.50 9.68 2.26
C ALA A 26 -6.26 9.16 3.01
N MET A 27 -6.39 7.99 3.65
CA MET A 27 -5.30 7.39 4.40
C MET A 27 -4.27 6.88 3.40
N ALA A 28 -3.13 7.55 3.34
CA ALA A 28 -1.95 7.03 2.68
C ALA A 28 -1.10 6.29 3.71
N VAL A 29 -0.85 5.00 3.48
CA VAL A 29 0.01 4.19 4.34
C VAL A 29 1.39 4.06 3.68
N PRO A 30 2.46 4.59 4.28
CA PRO A 30 3.80 4.45 3.74
C PRO A 30 4.26 3.00 3.81
N VAL A 31 4.81 2.50 2.71
CA VAL A 31 5.46 1.19 2.64
C VAL A 31 6.95 1.40 2.94
N PRO A 32 7.56 0.64 3.88
CA PRO A 32 8.99 0.77 4.15
C PRO A 32 9.83 0.49 2.89
N PRO A 33 10.88 1.29 2.60
CA PRO A 33 11.78 1.02 1.49
C PRO A 33 12.36 -0.39 1.55
N GLY A 34 12.55 -1.04 0.40
CA GLY A 34 13.07 -2.42 0.37
C GLY A 34 12.01 -3.51 0.60
N THR A 35 10.75 -3.14 0.82
CA THR A 35 9.68 -4.12 1.10
C THR A 35 8.99 -4.52 -0.20
N PRO A 36 8.88 -5.82 -0.54
CA PRO A 36 8.02 -6.25 -1.63
C PRO A 36 6.55 -5.96 -1.31
N ILE A 37 5.68 -6.05 -2.30
CA ILE A 37 4.24 -5.82 -2.13
C ILE A 37 3.50 -7.14 -2.15
N LEU A 38 2.63 -7.36 -1.17
CA LEU A 38 1.73 -8.49 -1.19
C LEU A 38 0.54 -8.17 -2.11
N ILE A 39 0.33 -9.03 -3.11
CA ILE A 39 -0.86 -9.00 -3.94
C ILE A 39 -1.99 -9.68 -3.19
N VAL A 40 -3.08 -8.97 -2.97
CA VAL A 40 -4.25 -9.47 -2.25
C VAL A 40 -5.36 -9.68 -3.27
N ASP A 41 -5.74 -10.93 -3.46
CA ASP A 41 -6.94 -11.33 -4.19
C ASP A 41 -8.14 -11.22 -3.25
N GLY A 42 -9.13 -10.44 -3.68
CA GLY A 42 -10.31 -10.14 -2.91
C GLY A 42 -11.48 -11.01 -3.30
N LYS A 43 -12.43 -11.13 -2.38
CA LYS A 43 -13.70 -11.79 -2.65
C LYS A 43 -14.41 -11.12 -3.81
N ILE A 44 -14.89 -11.95 -4.72
CA ILE A 44 -15.82 -11.57 -5.76
C ILE A 44 -17.23 -11.65 -5.20
N GLU A 45 -18.02 -10.58 -5.33
CA GLU A 45 -19.46 -10.67 -5.04
C GLU A 45 -20.11 -11.65 -6.04
N ASN A 46 -20.38 -12.87 -5.58
CA ASN A 46 -21.02 -13.97 -6.35
C ASN A 46 -20.12 -14.68 -7.39
N GLY A 47 -18.80 -14.54 -7.29
CA GLY A 47 -17.85 -15.26 -8.15
C GLY A 47 -17.18 -16.46 -7.48
N GLY A 48 -16.59 -17.33 -8.29
CA GLY A 48 -15.66 -18.36 -7.81
C GLY A 48 -14.27 -17.78 -7.53
N PRO A 49 -13.36 -18.57 -6.93
CA PRO A 49 -12.01 -18.12 -6.60
C PRO A 49 -11.28 -17.65 -7.87
N ASN A 50 -10.81 -16.40 -7.88
CA ASN A 50 -9.94 -15.88 -8.93
C ASN A 50 -8.57 -15.57 -8.35
N THR A 51 -7.63 -16.50 -8.41
CA THR A 51 -6.29 -16.31 -7.83
C THR A 51 -5.41 -15.29 -8.57
N THR A 52 -5.96 -14.39 -9.39
CA THR A 52 -5.21 -13.43 -10.19
C THR A 52 -5.75 -12.01 -10.09
N VAL A 53 -4.83 -11.06 -9.87
CA VAL A 53 -5.09 -9.61 -9.84
C VAL A 53 -4.45 -8.99 -11.07
N THR A 54 -5.21 -8.19 -11.83
CA THR A 54 -4.71 -7.53 -13.04
C THR A 54 -4.57 -6.04 -12.79
N PRO A 55 -3.41 -5.57 -12.30
CA PRO A 55 -3.18 -4.16 -12.07
C PRO A 55 -3.16 -3.38 -13.40
N ILE A 56 -3.76 -2.20 -13.39
CA ILE A 56 -3.54 -1.17 -14.41
C ILE A 56 -2.47 -0.22 -13.91
N VAL A 57 -1.51 0.05 -14.80
CA VAL A 57 -0.41 0.97 -14.54
C VAL A 57 -0.72 2.29 -15.21
N THR A 58 -0.76 3.35 -14.41
CA THR A 58 -0.92 4.73 -14.88
C THR A 58 0.26 5.56 -14.38
N GLY A 59 0.80 6.45 -15.21
CA GLY A 59 1.94 7.27 -14.82
C GLY A 59 2.84 7.63 -15.99
N PHE A 60 3.78 8.54 -15.74
CA PHE A 60 4.79 8.92 -16.72
C PHE A 60 6.02 8.06 -16.56
N LEU A 61 6.22 7.12 -17.49
CA LEU A 61 7.36 6.19 -17.47
C LEU A 61 8.57 6.71 -18.27
N GLY A 62 8.40 7.70 -19.15
CA GLY A 62 9.50 8.29 -19.91
C GLY A 62 10.36 7.24 -20.65
N ALA A 63 11.63 7.12 -20.26
CA ALA A 63 12.61 6.17 -20.81
C ALA A 63 12.69 4.85 -20.02
N PHE A 64 11.71 4.56 -19.18
CA PHE A 64 11.68 3.37 -18.33
C PHE A 64 10.53 2.45 -18.69
N ASP A 65 10.76 1.14 -18.57
CA ASP A 65 9.69 0.15 -18.52
C ASP A 65 9.32 -0.10 -17.06
N PHE A 66 8.03 -0.34 -16.79
CA PHE A 66 7.58 -0.79 -15.49
C PHE A 66 7.27 -2.30 -15.52
N GLY A 67 7.54 -2.97 -14.42
CA GLY A 67 7.37 -4.41 -14.31
C GLY A 67 7.60 -4.92 -12.91
N HIS A 68 7.99 -6.18 -12.82
CA HIS A 68 8.33 -6.84 -11.57
C HIS A 68 9.48 -7.83 -11.76
N VAL A 69 10.16 -8.18 -10.68
CA VAL A 69 11.27 -9.14 -10.69
C VAL A 69 10.82 -10.45 -10.04
N VAL A 70 11.01 -11.56 -10.77
CA VAL A 70 10.77 -12.92 -10.27
C VAL A 70 12.02 -13.75 -10.54
N GLY A 71 12.61 -14.32 -9.49
CA GLY A 71 13.83 -15.12 -9.62
C GLY A 71 15.01 -14.34 -10.22
N GLY A 72 15.06 -13.02 -10.03
CA GLY A 72 16.10 -12.14 -10.60
C GLY A 72 15.86 -11.72 -12.06
N LEU A 73 14.75 -12.15 -12.68
CA LEU A 73 14.39 -11.77 -14.04
C LEU A 73 13.32 -10.70 -14.05
N PHE A 74 13.53 -9.65 -14.84
CA PHE A 74 12.54 -8.59 -15.06
C PHE A 74 11.45 -9.07 -16.01
N SER A 75 10.20 -8.90 -15.58
CA SER A 75 8.98 -9.16 -16.36
C SER A 75 8.17 -7.87 -16.46
N GLN A 76 7.99 -7.38 -17.69
CA GLN A 76 7.30 -6.12 -17.94
C GLN A 76 5.79 -6.24 -17.64
N ILE A 77 5.22 -5.21 -17.02
CA ILE A 77 3.77 -5.06 -16.87
C ILE A 77 3.32 -4.06 -17.92
N THR A 78 2.43 -4.49 -18.82
CA THR A 78 1.93 -3.66 -19.90
C THR A 78 0.69 -2.87 -19.47
N SER A 79 0.33 -1.82 -20.21
CA SER A 79 -0.83 -0.98 -19.93
C SER A 79 -2.18 -1.72 -20.00
N GLY A 80 -2.22 -2.89 -20.67
CA GLY A 80 -3.38 -3.80 -20.67
C GLY A 80 -3.50 -4.63 -19.40
N GLY A 81 -2.59 -4.45 -18.45
CA GLY A 81 -2.48 -5.23 -17.23
C GLY A 81 -1.74 -6.55 -17.46
N THR A 82 -1.12 -7.05 -16.41
CA THR A 82 -0.46 -8.36 -16.40
C THR A 82 -0.97 -9.11 -15.18
N PRO A 83 -1.60 -10.29 -15.35
CA PRO A 83 -2.11 -11.05 -14.22
C PRO A 83 -1.00 -11.39 -13.23
N LEU A 84 -1.17 -10.96 -11.99
CA LEU A 84 -0.33 -11.31 -10.86
C LEU A 84 -1.05 -12.30 -9.97
N VAL A 85 -0.33 -13.23 -9.35
CA VAL A 85 -0.94 -14.26 -8.51
C VAL A 85 -1.33 -13.69 -7.14
N GLY A 86 -2.58 -13.85 -6.73
CA GLY A 86 -3.06 -13.52 -5.38
C GLY A 86 -2.29 -14.28 -4.30
N GLY A 87 -1.94 -13.61 -3.20
CA GLY A 87 -1.10 -14.16 -2.15
C GLY A 87 0.40 -14.15 -2.43
N SER A 88 0.83 -13.74 -3.64
CA SER A 88 2.25 -13.65 -3.96
C SER A 88 2.85 -12.31 -3.53
N TYR A 89 4.14 -12.34 -3.21
CA TYR A 89 4.95 -11.14 -3.00
C TYR A 89 5.55 -10.72 -4.34
N VAL A 90 5.31 -9.48 -4.72
CA VAL A 90 5.78 -8.89 -5.97
C VAL A 90 6.80 -7.81 -5.67
N ASP A 91 7.99 -7.99 -6.21
CA ASP A 91 9.05 -6.99 -6.20
C ASP A 91 8.92 -6.12 -7.46
N PHE A 92 8.16 -5.03 -7.36
CA PHE A 92 7.99 -4.11 -8.49
C PHE A 92 9.31 -3.48 -8.88
N ALA A 93 9.46 -3.19 -10.17
CA ALA A 93 10.70 -2.66 -10.70
C ALA A 93 10.46 -1.74 -11.88
N ILE A 94 11.43 -0.85 -12.08
CA ILE A 94 11.60 -0.10 -13.32
C ILE A 94 12.87 -0.57 -14.04
N ARG A 95 12.86 -0.60 -15.36
CA ARG A 95 14.01 -0.91 -16.20
C ARG A 95 14.33 0.26 -17.10
N ASP A 96 15.58 0.73 -17.08
CA ASP A 96 16.07 1.71 -18.05
C ASP A 96 16.11 1.08 -19.45
N GLN A 97 15.39 1.65 -20.41
CA GLN A 97 15.30 1.11 -21.77
C GLN A 97 16.62 1.19 -22.53
N ASN A 98 17.50 2.13 -22.19
CA ASN A 98 18.77 2.34 -22.88
C ASN A 98 19.89 1.48 -22.28
N LEU A 99 19.91 1.37 -20.95
CA LEU A 99 20.99 0.68 -20.23
C LEU A 99 20.64 -0.77 -19.87
N GLY A 100 19.35 -1.13 -19.86
CA GLY A 100 18.86 -2.42 -19.41
C GLY A 100 18.93 -2.63 -17.89
N THR A 101 19.39 -1.62 -17.14
CA THR A 101 19.51 -1.66 -15.69
C THR A 101 18.13 -1.74 -15.04
N VAL A 102 17.97 -2.67 -14.09
CA VAL A 102 16.72 -2.90 -13.36
C VAL A 102 16.87 -2.37 -11.95
N PHE A 103 15.93 -1.52 -11.54
CA PHE A 103 15.81 -1.00 -10.17
C PHE A 103 14.52 -1.54 -9.57
N SER A 104 14.66 -2.43 -8.59
CA SER A 104 13.52 -3.08 -7.92
C SER A 104 13.23 -2.44 -6.57
N LEU A 105 12.11 -2.76 -5.92
CA LEU A 105 11.84 -2.29 -4.56
C LEU A 105 12.89 -2.81 -3.59
N THR A 106 13.26 -4.09 -3.69
CA THR A 106 14.22 -4.73 -2.79
C THR A 106 15.68 -4.42 -3.11
N ASN A 107 15.99 -4.08 -4.36
CA ASN A 107 17.31 -3.69 -4.83
C ASN A 107 17.20 -2.44 -5.72
N SER A 108 17.03 -1.29 -5.07
CA SER A 108 16.77 -0.02 -5.76
C SER A 108 18.04 0.77 -6.08
N ALA A 109 19.17 0.51 -5.42
CA ALA A 109 20.36 1.37 -5.53
C ALA A 109 20.94 1.42 -6.98
N PRO A 110 21.37 2.60 -7.48
CA PRO A 110 21.39 3.91 -6.83
C PRO A 110 20.07 4.69 -6.89
N ALA A 111 18.98 4.14 -7.42
CA ALA A 111 17.66 4.75 -7.33
C ALA A 111 17.11 4.68 -5.89
N SER A 112 16.34 5.69 -5.51
CA SER A 112 15.49 5.61 -4.32
C SER A 112 14.04 5.43 -4.74
N VAL A 113 13.27 4.72 -3.93
CA VAL A 113 11.84 4.53 -4.15
C VAL A 113 11.09 4.85 -2.87
N THR A 114 10.01 5.61 -3.01
CA THR A 114 8.98 5.73 -1.99
C THR A 114 7.70 5.11 -2.51
N SER A 115 7.01 4.37 -1.66
CA SER A 115 5.78 3.67 -2.02
C SER A 115 4.73 3.93 -0.95
N THR A 116 3.50 4.16 -1.38
CA THR A 116 2.36 4.46 -0.51
C THR A 116 1.13 3.69 -0.98
N LEU A 117 0.46 3.03 -0.04
CA LEU A 117 -0.84 2.41 -0.26
C LEU A 117 -1.91 3.48 -0.07
N THR A 118 -2.83 3.61 -1.02
CA THR A 118 -3.80 4.71 -1.10
C THR A 118 -5.12 4.23 -1.70
N GLY A 119 -6.11 5.12 -1.78
CA GLY A 119 -7.42 4.80 -2.35
C GLY A 119 -8.37 4.18 -1.32
N THR A 120 -9.15 3.20 -1.75
CA THR A 120 -10.11 2.48 -0.91
C THR A 120 -9.38 1.43 -0.08
N GLU A 121 -9.51 1.53 1.25
CA GLU A 121 -9.10 0.49 2.17
C GLU A 121 -10.17 -0.62 2.22
N PHE A 122 -9.71 -1.87 2.13
CA PHE A 122 -10.50 -3.07 2.31
C PHE A 122 -10.09 -3.78 3.60
N SER A 123 -11.07 -4.41 4.24
CA SER A 123 -10.84 -5.18 5.46
C SER A 123 -10.36 -6.60 5.16
N ALA A 124 -9.67 -7.22 6.12
CA ALA A 124 -9.32 -8.65 6.09
C ALA A 124 -10.46 -9.60 5.67
N SER A 125 -11.71 -9.23 6.00
CA SER A 125 -12.89 -10.06 5.71
C SER A 125 -13.21 -10.14 4.22
N GLN A 126 -12.69 -9.20 3.43
CA GLN A 126 -12.84 -9.13 1.98
C GLN A 126 -11.69 -9.80 1.25
N ALA A 127 -10.60 -10.17 1.94
CA ALA A 127 -9.51 -10.93 1.33
C ALA A 127 -9.93 -12.40 1.14
N GLU A 128 -9.65 -12.94 -0.04
CA GLU A 128 -9.72 -14.37 -0.33
C GLU A 128 -8.32 -14.99 -0.24
N VAL A 129 -7.32 -14.36 -0.87
CA VAL A 129 -5.92 -14.79 -0.81
C VAL A 129 -4.97 -13.59 -0.61
N PRO A 130 -4.11 -13.60 0.43
CA PRO A 130 -4.05 -14.56 1.52
C PRO A 130 -5.08 -14.22 2.60
N ALA A 131 -5.59 -15.25 3.29
CA ALA A 131 -6.45 -15.07 4.44
C ALA A 131 -5.66 -14.41 5.61
N GLY A 132 -6.24 -13.39 6.25
CA GLY A 132 -5.70 -12.82 7.49
C GLY A 132 -4.80 -11.58 7.32
N VAL A 133 -4.75 -10.96 6.14
CA VAL A 133 -4.18 -9.61 5.99
C VAL A 133 -5.09 -8.61 6.69
N PRO A 134 -4.63 -7.79 7.66
CA PRO A 134 -5.51 -6.96 8.48
C PRO A 134 -6.30 -5.92 7.67
N SER A 135 -5.62 -5.20 6.78
CA SER A 135 -6.20 -4.34 5.77
C SER A 135 -5.27 -4.18 4.58
N TYR A 136 -5.85 -3.79 3.45
CA TYR A 136 -5.15 -3.64 2.18
C TYR A 136 -5.87 -2.61 1.30
N TRP A 137 -5.22 -2.13 0.24
CA TRP A 137 -5.69 -0.98 -0.54
C TRP A 137 -5.78 -1.29 -2.02
N ASN A 138 -6.75 -0.70 -2.72
CA ASN A 138 -6.91 -0.90 -4.16
C ASN A 138 -5.87 -0.19 -5.04
N THR A 139 -5.10 0.75 -4.47
CA THR A 139 -4.10 1.52 -5.20
C THR A 139 -2.76 1.54 -4.47
N LEU A 140 -1.69 1.23 -5.20
CA LEU A 140 -0.31 1.43 -4.80
C LEU A 140 0.28 2.58 -5.64
N SER A 141 0.67 3.66 -4.98
CA SER A 141 1.40 4.77 -5.60
C SER A 141 2.89 4.64 -5.30
N MET A 142 3.73 4.85 -6.30
CA MET A 142 5.17 4.73 -6.20
C MET A 142 5.87 5.90 -6.89
N VAL A 143 6.90 6.42 -6.24
CA VAL A 143 7.76 7.47 -6.77
C VAL A 143 9.20 6.96 -6.74
N TRP A 144 9.73 6.66 -7.92
CA TRP A 144 11.16 6.38 -8.08
C TRP A 144 11.92 7.67 -8.34
N SER A 145 13.09 7.83 -7.73
CA SER A 145 14.05 8.87 -8.08
C SER A 145 15.30 8.21 -8.66
N VAL A 146 15.47 8.37 -9.98
CA VAL A 146 16.65 7.87 -10.71
C VAL A 146 17.49 9.06 -11.11
N ALA A 147 18.73 9.14 -10.63
CA ALA A 147 19.61 10.29 -10.85
C ALA A 147 18.97 11.67 -10.52
N GLY A 148 18.05 11.69 -9.54
CA GLY A 148 17.34 12.91 -9.11
C GLY A 148 16.08 13.23 -9.92
N VAL A 149 15.72 12.43 -10.92
CA VAL A 149 14.48 12.61 -11.70
C VAL A 149 13.37 11.74 -11.10
N PRO A 150 12.25 12.35 -10.63
CA PRO A 150 11.13 11.60 -10.08
C PRO A 150 10.28 10.97 -11.20
N ILE A 151 9.88 9.72 -11.00
CA ILE A 151 9.03 8.91 -11.88
C ILE A 151 7.84 8.46 -11.04
N HIS A 152 6.65 8.94 -11.39
CA HIS A 152 5.42 8.63 -10.68
C HIS A 152 4.67 7.50 -11.37
N ILE A 153 4.36 6.46 -10.61
CA ILE A 153 3.69 5.25 -11.08
C ILE A 153 2.60 4.90 -10.09
N ASP A 154 1.36 4.89 -10.57
CA ASP A 154 0.22 4.39 -9.85
C ASP A 154 -0.17 3.04 -10.42
N VAL A 155 -0.30 2.06 -9.53
CA VAL A 155 -0.73 0.71 -9.82
C VAL A 155 -2.07 0.54 -9.14
N ALA A 156 -3.14 0.52 -9.92
CA ALA A 156 -4.51 0.43 -9.42
C ALA A 156 -5.16 -0.87 -9.88
N ASN A 157 -5.96 -1.48 -9.00
CA ASN A 157 -6.86 -2.54 -9.43
C ASN A 157 -8.16 -1.92 -9.96
N THR A 158 -8.53 -2.26 -11.20
CA THR A 158 -9.78 -1.80 -11.83
C THR A 158 -10.78 -2.92 -12.04
N GLY A 159 -10.53 -4.13 -11.50
CA GLY A 159 -11.44 -5.26 -11.59
C GLY A 159 -12.77 -4.97 -10.90
N GLY A 160 -13.80 -4.64 -11.68
CA GLY A 160 -15.14 -4.34 -11.18
C GLY A 160 -15.68 -5.46 -10.30
N SER A 161 -16.23 -5.09 -9.14
CA SER A 161 -16.81 -5.93 -8.06
C SER A 161 -15.84 -6.77 -7.22
N ASN A 162 -14.56 -6.87 -7.58
CA ASN A 162 -13.59 -7.62 -6.78
C ASN A 162 -12.89 -6.68 -5.82
N SER A 163 -12.81 -7.08 -4.55
CA SER A 163 -12.07 -6.31 -3.55
C SER A 163 -10.57 -6.65 -3.62
N ASP A 164 -9.92 -6.71 -4.79
CA ASP A 164 -8.47 -7.00 -4.84
C ASP A 164 -7.65 -5.75 -4.59
N GLY A 165 -6.41 -5.93 -4.17
CA GLY A 165 -5.51 -4.83 -3.92
C GLY A 165 -4.11 -5.24 -3.50
N PHE A 166 -3.51 -4.36 -2.72
CA PHE A 166 -2.11 -4.38 -2.35
C PHE A 166 -1.99 -4.18 -0.84
N ALA A 167 -1.10 -4.96 -0.23
CA ALA A 167 -0.70 -4.77 1.15
C ALA A 167 0.80 -4.64 1.26
N ALA A 168 1.27 -3.82 2.20
CA ALA A 168 2.65 -3.88 2.64
C ALA A 168 2.82 -5.22 3.37
N VAL A 169 3.90 -5.95 3.09
CA VAL A 169 4.18 -7.17 3.82
C VAL A 169 4.33 -6.81 5.30
N PRO A 170 3.54 -7.42 6.21
CA PRO A 170 3.79 -7.23 7.63
C PRO A 170 5.20 -7.71 7.92
N LEU A 171 6.08 -6.83 8.40
CA LEU A 171 7.34 -7.26 9.00
C LEU A 171 6.96 -8.32 10.05
N PRO A 172 7.54 -9.54 10.01
CA PRO A 172 7.19 -10.57 10.95
C PRO A 172 7.30 -9.99 12.37
N PRO A 173 6.32 -10.21 13.26
CA PRO A 173 6.37 -9.70 14.63
C PRO A 173 7.69 -10.07 15.34
N ALA A 174 8.31 -11.20 14.95
CA ALA A 174 9.63 -11.61 15.39
C ALA A 174 10.72 -10.57 15.07
N VAL A 175 10.74 -9.97 13.89
CA VAL A 175 11.70 -8.93 13.48
C VAL A 175 11.51 -7.66 14.33
N LEU A 176 10.26 -7.30 14.62
CA LEU A 176 9.94 -6.20 15.54
C LEU A 176 10.38 -6.52 16.98
N LEU A 177 10.23 -7.77 17.42
CA LEU A 177 10.66 -8.22 18.75
C LEU A 177 12.20 -8.21 18.92
N PHE A 178 12.93 -8.58 17.86
CA PHE A 178 14.39 -8.51 17.83
C PHE A 178 14.90 -7.07 17.78
N GLY A 179 14.22 -6.17 17.05
CA GLY A 179 14.58 -4.76 16.95
C GLY A 179 14.24 -3.93 18.20
N THR A 180 13.17 -4.25 18.91
CA THR A 180 12.66 -3.45 20.05
C THR A 180 13.22 -3.85 21.42
N GLY A 181 14.17 -4.79 21.49
CA GLY A 181 15.01 -4.93 22.68
C GLY A 181 14.91 -6.24 23.46
N LEU A 182 14.38 -7.33 22.90
CA LEU A 182 14.53 -8.65 23.54
C LEU A 182 16.02 -9.06 23.61
N ILE A 183 16.81 -8.74 22.59
CA ILE A 183 18.28 -8.93 22.59
C ILE A 183 18.95 -8.02 23.65
N GLY A 184 18.47 -6.77 23.79
CA GLY A 184 18.97 -5.83 24.80
C GLY A 184 18.67 -6.29 26.24
N LEU A 185 17.48 -6.82 26.49
CA LEU A 185 17.09 -7.38 27.79
C LEU A 185 17.88 -8.65 28.14
N ILE A 186 18.17 -9.53 27.17
CA ILE A 186 19.02 -10.71 27.40
C ILE A 186 20.47 -10.31 27.70
N GLY A 187 20.99 -9.28 27.02
CA GLY A 187 22.32 -8.74 27.28
C GLY A 187 22.47 -8.09 28.67
N ILE A 188 21.45 -7.36 29.13
CA ILE A 188 21.43 -6.74 30.47
C ILE A 188 21.18 -7.80 31.55
N ALA A 189 20.32 -8.79 31.30
CA ALA A 189 20.07 -9.88 32.25
C ALA A 189 21.32 -10.73 32.50
N ARG A 190 22.15 -11.00 31.47
CA ARG A 190 23.41 -11.74 31.64
C ARG A 190 24.50 -11.01 32.42
N ARG A 191 24.48 -9.67 32.46
CA ARG A 191 25.42 -8.87 33.28
C ARG A 191 25.07 -8.83 34.78
N ARG A 192 23.90 -9.31 35.19
CA ARG A 192 23.50 -9.38 36.61
C ARG A 192 23.78 -10.73 37.28
N PHE A 193 24.24 -11.73 36.51
CA PHE A 193 24.54 -13.08 37.01
C PHE A 193 26.04 -13.42 37.01
N PHE A 194 26.92 -12.43 36.81
CA PHE A 194 28.36 -12.53 37.05
C PHE A 194 28.79 -11.42 38.02
#